data_AF-A0A367FCY5-F1
#
_entry.id   AF-A0A367FCY5-F1
#
_cell.length_a   1.000
_cell.length_b   1.000
_cell.length_c   1.000
_cell.angle_alpha   90.00
_cell.angle_beta   90.00
_cell.angle_gamma   90.00
#
_symmetry.space_group_name_H-M   'P 1'
#
loop_
_entity.id
_entity.type
_entity.pdbx_description
1 polymer ?
#
loop_
_entity_poly.entity_id
_entity_poly.type
_entity_poly.pdbx_seq_one_letter_code
_entity_poly.pdbx_strand_id
1 'polypeptide(L)'
;MTATIRLMPRGDNVAGNLMIRLPASEVVSTTLVVSSDTRDLPTLASVERIVDRLAGFGLVLADPGEGDRIARLVNKRFLPVPQENWEDQELSLKVVRASGEGEPEALRAVAALRVPVLNATDVVLRHGGAYGPVERRANEIRLVDELRQAVTTRKPVWVRFGGQALRFVATTVLTQLVDQLVGIPITDIIRSTLRGAGELSL
;
A
#
# COMPACT_ATOMS: atom_id res chain seq x y z
N MET A 1 -17.86 0.39 -13.95
CA MET A 1 -18.94 0.31 -12.95
C MET A 1 -18.54 1.13 -11.74
N THR A 2 -19.36 2.11 -11.36
CA THR A 2 -19.07 3.13 -10.35
C THR A 2 -19.36 2.56 -8.95
N ALA A 3 -18.35 2.47 -8.08
CA ALA A 3 -18.56 2.03 -6.71
C ALA A 3 -19.33 3.09 -5.93
N THR A 4 -20.53 2.75 -5.44
CA THR A 4 -21.32 3.63 -4.59
C THR A 4 -20.86 3.51 -3.15
N ILE A 5 -20.02 4.45 -2.70
CA ILE A 5 -19.63 4.55 -1.28
C ILE A 5 -20.68 5.41 -0.58
N ARG A 6 -21.49 4.80 0.31
CA ARG A 6 -22.37 5.54 1.21
C ARG A 6 -21.58 5.96 2.45
N LEU A 7 -21.05 7.17 2.43
CA LEU A 7 -20.51 7.83 3.62
C LEU A 7 -21.71 8.39 4.42
N MET A 8 -21.99 7.84 5.60
CA MET A 8 -22.92 8.50 6.53
C MET A 8 -22.20 9.68 7.20
N PRO A 9 -22.75 10.91 7.15
CA PRO A 9 -22.08 12.06 7.75
C PRO A 9 -22.31 12.07 9.27
N ARG A 10 -21.22 11.96 10.04
CA ARG A 10 -21.14 12.49 11.40
C ARG A 10 -19.79 13.20 11.55
N GLY A 11 -19.83 14.39 12.14
CA GLY A 11 -18.79 15.43 12.07
C GLY A 11 -17.40 15.02 12.55
N ASP A 12 -16.43 15.84 12.16
CA ASP A 12 -15.03 15.95 12.59
C ASP A 12 -14.34 14.67 13.10
N ASN A 13 -13.42 14.14 12.26
CA ASN A 13 -12.43 13.11 12.61
C ASN A 13 -12.96 11.80 13.20
N VAL A 14 -14.08 11.28 12.69
CA VAL A 14 -14.57 9.96 13.12
C VAL A 14 -13.78 8.85 12.43
N ALA A 15 -13.07 8.05 13.21
CA ALA A 15 -12.76 6.66 12.88
C ALA A 15 -14.10 5.93 12.63
N GLY A 16 -14.51 5.87 11.37
CA GLY A 16 -15.78 5.27 10.97
C GLY A 16 -15.57 3.80 10.66
N ASN A 17 -16.53 2.96 11.05
CA ASN A 17 -16.67 1.65 10.43
C ASN A 17 -17.23 1.88 9.02
N LEU A 18 -16.38 1.75 8.01
CA LEU A 18 -16.78 1.81 6.63
C LEU A 18 -16.98 0.38 6.11
N MET A 19 -18.21 0.09 5.72
CA MET A 19 -18.52 -1.05 4.87
C MET A 19 -18.01 -0.75 3.47
N ILE A 20 -16.90 -1.37 3.10
CA ILE A 20 -16.42 -1.35 1.72
C ILE A 20 -16.77 -2.67 1.05
N ARG A 21 -17.31 -2.57 -0.16
CA ARG A 21 -17.38 -3.69 -1.08
C ARG A 21 -16.02 -3.79 -1.75
N LEU A 22 -15.21 -4.73 -1.29
CA LEU A 22 -13.91 -5.05 -1.88
C LEU A 22 -14.19 -5.77 -3.19
N PRO A 23 -13.87 -5.14 -4.33
CA PRO A 23 -14.11 -5.81 -5.59
C PRO A 23 -13.04 -6.86 -5.80
N ALA A 24 -13.48 -8.01 -6.30
CA ALA A 24 -12.60 -9.11 -6.66
C ALA A 24 -11.43 -8.67 -7.57
N SER A 25 -11.64 -7.62 -8.38
CA SER A 25 -10.64 -7.05 -9.29
C SER A 25 -9.38 -6.47 -8.62
N GLU A 26 -9.43 -6.10 -7.34
CA GLU A 26 -8.26 -5.57 -6.63
C GLU A 26 -7.33 -6.67 -6.11
N VAL A 27 -7.82 -7.92 -6.03
CA VAL A 27 -7.03 -9.05 -5.58
C VAL A 27 -6.14 -9.54 -6.72
N VAL A 28 -4.87 -9.76 -6.41
CA VAL A 28 -3.91 -10.29 -7.38
C VAL A 28 -4.16 -11.78 -7.54
N SER A 29 -4.69 -12.16 -8.70
CA SER A 29 -4.76 -13.56 -9.13
C SER A 29 -3.34 -14.11 -9.27
N THR A 30 -3.10 -15.22 -8.60
CA THR A 30 -1.82 -15.93 -8.63
C THR A 30 -2.08 -17.43 -8.51
N THR A 31 -1.22 -18.24 -9.13
CA THR A 31 -1.22 -19.70 -9.02
C THR A 31 -0.37 -20.20 -7.85
N LEU A 32 0.20 -19.30 -7.04
CA LEU A 32 1.02 -19.65 -5.89
C LEU A 32 0.14 -20.10 -4.71
N VAL A 33 0.42 -21.28 -4.17
CA VAL A 33 -0.21 -21.80 -2.95
C VAL A 33 0.23 -20.92 -1.79
N VAL A 34 -0.69 -20.10 -1.26
CA VAL A 34 -0.44 -19.23 -0.11
C VAL A 34 -0.93 -19.94 1.15
N SER A 35 -0.07 -20.05 2.16
CA SER A 35 -0.48 -20.54 3.48
C SER A 35 -1.43 -19.53 4.12
N SER A 36 -2.46 -20.00 4.81
CA SER A 36 -3.53 -19.16 5.38
C SER A 36 -3.01 -18.05 6.31
N ASP A 37 -1.82 -18.23 6.87
CA ASP A 37 -1.24 -17.38 7.91
C ASP A 37 0.03 -16.62 7.47
N THR A 38 0.50 -16.78 6.23
CA THR A 38 1.67 -16.05 5.71
C THR A 38 1.27 -14.82 4.90
N ARG A 39 1.99 -13.72 5.13
CA ARG A 39 1.94 -12.51 4.28
C ARG A 39 2.88 -12.69 3.11
N ASP A 40 2.45 -13.51 2.17
CA ASP A 40 3.20 -13.70 0.94
C ASP A 40 2.96 -12.53 -0.01
N LEU A 41 3.89 -12.34 -0.94
CA LEU A 41 3.93 -11.22 -1.88
C LEU A 41 2.57 -10.96 -2.60
N PRO A 42 1.80 -11.98 -3.03
CA PRO A 42 0.47 -11.78 -3.62
C PRO A 42 -0.56 -11.18 -2.64
N THR A 43 -0.53 -11.60 -1.38
CA THR A 43 -1.41 -11.09 -0.32
C THR A 43 -1.09 -9.63 -0.05
N LEU A 44 0.20 -9.30 0.10
CA LEU A 44 0.66 -7.93 0.32
C LEU A 44 0.29 -7.02 -0.86
N ALA A 45 0.49 -7.48 -2.10
CA ALA A 45 0.10 -6.73 -3.29
C ALA A 45 -1.41 -6.42 -3.30
N SER A 46 -2.24 -7.41 -2.98
CA SER A 46 -3.70 -7.28 -2.93
C SER A 46 -4.15 -6.31 -1.83
N VAL A 47 -3.56 -6.42 -0.63
CA VAL A 47 -3.81 -5.49 0.48
C VAL A 47 -3.47 -4.07 0.06
N GLU A 48 -2.31 -3.86 -0.57
CA GLU A 48 -1.88 -2.52 -0.97
C GLU A 48 -2.77 -1.90 -2.06
N ARG A 49 -3.25 -2.70 -3.04
CA ARG A 49 -4.23 -2.23 -4.05
C ARG A 49 -5.55 -1.79 -3.41
N ILE A 50 -6.02 -2.55 -2.43
CA ILE A 50 -7.22 -2.20 -1.65
C ILE A 50 -7.00 -0.89 -0.88
N VAL A 51 -5.84 -0.73 -0.23
CA VAL A 51 -5.46 0.49 0.49
C VAL A 51 -5.31 1.68 -0.46
N ASP A 52 -4.76 1.48 -1.66
CA ASP A 52 -4.66 2.53 -2.68
C ASP A 52 -6.03 3.03 -3.14
N ARG A 53 -6.96 2.10 -3.36
CA ARG A 53 -8.32 2.44 -3.70
C ARG A 53 -8.99 3.27 -2.61
N LEU A 54 -8.80 2.92 -1.34
CA LEU A 54 -9.27 3.75 -0.21
C LEU A 54 -8.63 5.14 -0.22
N ALA A 55 -7.31 5.22 -0.46
CA ALA A 55 -6.60 6.48 -0.57
C ALA A 55 -7.12 7.36 -1.72
N GLY A 56 -7.58 6.75 -2.83
CA GLY A 56 -8.26 7.46 -3.92
C GLY A 56 -9.54 8.20 -3.50
N PHE A 57 -10.17 7.78 -2.40
CA PHE A 57 -11.31 8.47 -1.78
C PHE A 57 -10.91 9.42 -0.64
N GLY A 58 -9.61 9.62 -0.40
CA GLY A 58 -9.10 10.39 0.72
C GLY A 58 -9.26 9.68 2.07
N LEU A 59 -9.33 8.34 2.07
CA LEU A 59 -9.46 7.52 3.26
C LEU A 59 -8.18 6.75 3.52
N VAL A 60 -7.82 6.61 4.79
CA VAL A 60 -6.69 5.80 5.26
C VAL A 60 -7.17 4.81 6.31
N LEU A 61 -6.47 3.68 6.44
CA LEU A 61 -6.75 2.75 7.53
C LEU A 61 -6.49 3.42 8.88
N ALA A 62 -7.34 3.16 9.86
CA ALA A 62 -7.22 3.75 11.20
C ALA A 62 -5.97 3.25 11.94
N ASP A 63 -5.58 1.99 11.72
CA ASP A 63 -4.42 1.37 12.32
C ASP A 63 -3.87 0.23 11.42
N PRO A 64 -2.62 -0.21 11.62
CA PRO A 64 -2.02 -1.28 10.82
C PRO A 64 -2.74 -2.63 10.93
N GLY A 65 -3.47 -2.89 12.03
CA GLY A 65 -4.22 -4.13 12.24
C GLY A 65 -5.40 -4.31 11.27
N GLU A 66 -5.90 -3.22 10.66
CA GLU A 66 -6.89 -3.29 9.59
C GLU A 66 -6.30 -3.88 8.30
N GLY A 67 -5.01 -3.65 8.03
CA GLY A 67 -4.28 -4.32 6.94
C GLY A 67 -4.26 -5.84 7.10
N ASP A 68 -4.11 -6.31 8.35
CA ASP A 68 -4.10 -7.74 8.68
C ASP A 68 -5.48 -8.38 8.47
N ARG A 69 -6.54 -7.61 8.68
CA ARG A 69 -7.92 -8.06 8.42
C ARG A 69 -8.14 -8.23 6.92
N ILE A 70 -7.65 -7.30 6.10
CA ILE A 70 -7.69 -7.42 4.65
C ILE A 70 -6.89 -8.65 4.20
N ALA A 71 -5.66 -8.83 4.71
CA ALA A 71 -4.81 -9.98 4.38
C ALA A 71 -5.50 -11.32 4.68
N ARG A 72 -6.13 -11.45 5.86
CA ARG A 72 -6.91 -12.65 6.22
C ARG A 72 -8.10 -12.88 5.29
N LEU A 73 -8.79 -11.83 4.86
CA LEU A 73 -9.88 -11.95 3.89
C LEU A 73 -9.36 -12.45 2.54
N VAL A 74 -8.29 -11.84 2.02
CA VAL A 74 -7.62 -12.23 0.77
C VAL A 74 -7.23 -13.72 0.81
N ASN A 75 -6.51 -14.12 1.85
CA ASN A 75 -6.04 -15.50 2.03
C ASN A 75 -7.16 -16.53 2.20
N LYS A 76 -8.31 -16.15 2.78
CA LYS A 76 -9.40 -17.09 3.07
C LYS A 76 -10.49 -17.14 2.01
N ARG A 77 -10.73 -16.05 1.28
CA ARG A 77 -11.88 -15.92 0.37
C ARG A 77 -11.51 -15.87 -1.10
N PHE A 78 -10.29 -15.46 -1.43
CA PHE A 78 -9.88 -15.27 -2.82
C PHE A 78 -8.82 -16.27 -3.24
N LEU A 79 -7.64 -16.26 -2.60
CA LEU A 79 -6.52 -17.10 -3.02
C LEU A 79 -6.81 -18.62 -3.09
N PRO A 80 -7.67 -19.22 -2.24
CA PRO A 80 -8.02 -20.63 -2.33
C PRO A 80 -9.07 -20.97 -3.41
N VAL A 81 -9.70 -19.97 -4.01
CA VAL A 81 -10.85 -20.11 -4.91
C VAL A 81 -10.41 -19.76 -6.34
N PRO A 82 -10.80 -20.51 -7.38
CA PRO A 82 -10.53 -20.13 -8.77
C PRO A 82 -11.07 -18.73 -9.07
N GLN A 83 -10.31 -17.94 -9.84
CA GLN A 83 -10.61 -16.53 -10.08
C GLN A 83 -11.99 -16.30 -10.71
N GLU A 84 -12.46 -17.21 -11.56
CA GLU A 84 -13.79 -17.13 -12.17
C GLU A 84 -14.95 -17.16 -11.15
N ASN A 85 -14.69 -17.63 -9.94
CA ASN A 85 -15.68 -17.73 -8.87
C ASN A 85 -15.52 -16.64 -7.79
N TRP A 86 -14.68 -15.64 -8.03
CA TRP A 86 -14.51 -14.56 -7.07
C TRP A 86 -15.71 -13.63 -7.08
N GLU A 87 -16.31 -13.46 -5.90
CA GLU A 87 -17.38 -12.52 -5.67
C GLU A 87 -16.87 -11.36 -4.81
N ASP A 88 -17.40 -10.16 -5.06
CA ASP A 88 -17.12 -9.01 -4.22
C ASP A 88 -17.44 -9.32 -2.76
N GLN A 89 -16.52 -8.98 -1.86
CA GLN A 89 -16.69 -9.25 -0.44
C GLN A 89 -16.98 -7.95 0.30
N GLU A 90 -17.94 -8.01 1.22
CA GLU A 90 -18.16 -6.92 2.16
C GLU A 90 -17.15 -7.03 3.31
N LEU A 91 -16.40 -5.96 3.53
CA LEU A 91 -15.49 -5.85 4.65
C LEU A 91 -15.75 -4.55 5.39
N SER A 92 -16.09 -4.65 6.67
CA SER A 92 -16.17 -3.50 7.57
C SER A 92 -14.78 -3.17 8.10
N LEU A 93 -14.18 -2.11 7.57
CA LEU A 93 -12.88 -1.59 8.00
C LEU A 93 -13.01 -0.33 8.83
N LYS A 94 -12.10 -0.14 9.77
CA LYS A 94 -11.93 1.15 10.45
C LYS A 94 -11.08 2.06 9.59
N VAL A 95 -11.64 3.20 9.19
CA VAL A 95 -10.95 4.17 8.35
C VAL A 95 -11.08 5.58 8.93
N VAL A 96 -10.11 6.42 8.58
CA VAL A 96 -10.07 7.85 8.92
C VAL A 96 -9.97 8.64 7.63
N ARG A 97 -10.61 9.81 7.58
CA ARG A 97 -10.48 10.72 6.45
C ARG A 97 -9.20 11.54 6.58
N ALA A 98 -8.40 11.58 5.51
CA ALA A 98 -7.22 12.42 5.40
C ALA A 98 -7.62 13.86 5.02
N SER A 99 -8.20 14.59 5.96
CA SER A 99 -8.75 15.95 5.74
C SER A 99 -8.09 17.04 6.57
N GLY A 100 -7.13 16.71 7.43
CA GLY A 100 -6.33 17.68 8.17
C GLY A 100 -5.39 18.49 7.26
N GLU A 101 -4.83 19.58 7.79
CA GLU A 101 -3.86 20.40 7.05
C GLU A 101 -2.67 19.55 6.60
N GLY A 102 -2.39 19.54 5.29
CA GLY A 102 -1.28 18.79 4.69
C GLY A 102 -1.53 17.30 4.48
N GLU A 103 -2.62 16.74 5.03
CA GLU A 103 -2.94 15.32 4.90
C GLU A 103 -3.25 14.91 3.43
N PRO A 104 -4.00 15.69 2.63
CA PRO A 104 -4.20 15.37 1.21
C PRO A 104 -2.89 15.39 0.40
N GLU A 105 -1.96 16.30 0.72
CA GLU A 105 -0.63 16.37 0.11
C GLU A 105 0.23 15.18 0.51
N ALA A 106 0.26 14.85 1.81
CA ALA A 106 0.97 13.71 2.36
C ALA A 106 0.46 12.39 1.75
N LEU A 107 -0.86 12.23 1.62
CA LEU A 107 -1.46 11.05 0.99
C LEU A 107 -1.05 10.93 -0.48
N ARG A 108 -1.03 12.04 -1.23
CA ARG A 108 -0.53 12.06 -2.61
C ARG A 108 0.98 11.75 -2.69
N ALA A 109 1.76 12.07 -1.66
CA ALA A 109 3.18 11.71 -1.60
C ALA A 109 3.38 10.21 -1.36
N VAL A 110 2.56 9.59 -0.51
CA VAL A 110 2.53 8.13 -0.33
C VAL A 110 2.07 7.42 -1.61
N ALA A 111 1.06 7.95 -2.30
CA ALA A 111 0.61 7.39 -3.59
C ALA A 111 1.75 7.38 -4.64
N ALA A 112 2.63 8.39 -4.63
CA ALA A 112 3.78 8.42 -5.53
C ALA A 112 4.83 7.35 -5.22
N LEU A 113 4.98 6.94 -3.94
CA LEU A 113 5.82 5.81 -3.56
C LEU A 113 5.20 4.47 -3.96
N ARG A 114 3.87 4.36 -3.88
CA ARG A 114 3.15 3.12 -4.18
C ARG A 114 3.32 2.65 -5.62
N VAL A 115 3.32 3.58 -6.58
CA VAL A 115 3.44 3.26 -8.01
C VAL A 115 4.65 2.38 -8.33
N PRO A 116 5.90 2.78 -8.03
CA PRO A 116 7.06 1.95 -8.34
C PRO A 116 7.08 0.64 -7.53
N VAL A 117 6.58 0.64 -6.28
CA VAL A 117 6.50 -0.58 -5.45
C VAL A 117 5.58 -1.60 -6.11
N LEU A 118 4.34 -1.23 -6.43
CA LEU A 118 3.38 -2.14 -7.06
C LEU A 118 3.84 -2.61 -8.43
N ASN A 119 4.49 -1.75 -9.22
CA ASN A 119 5.07 -2.15 -10.50
C ASN A 119 6.15 -3.23 -10.30
N ALA A 120 7.07 -3.03 -9.36
CA ALA A 120 8.11 -4.01 -9.06
C ALA A 120 7.52 -5.33 -8.52
N THR A 121 6.51 -5.25 -7.66
CA THR A 121 5.75 -6.41 -7.17
C THR A 121 5.12 -7.21 -8.31
N ASP A 122 4.42 -6.54 -9.23
CA ASP A 122 3.79 -7.18 -10.39
C ASP A 122 4.80 -7.87 -11.30
N VAL A 123 5.96 -7.24 -11.51
CA VAL A 123 7.07 -7.81 -12.27
C VAL A 123 7.55 -9.11 -11.62
N VAL A 124 7.80 -9.13 -10.30
CA VAL A 124 8.21 -10.34 -9.57
C VAL A 124 7.15 -11.44 -9.64
N LEU A 125 5.87 -11.09 -9.43
CA LEU A 125 4.77 -12.05 -9.46
C LEU A 125 4.61 -12.71 -10.84
N ARG A 126 4.74 -11.95 -11.94
CA ARG A 126 4.63 -12.49 -13.30
C ARG A 126 5.77 -13.44 -13.66
N HIS A 127 6.96 -13.22 -13.12
CA HIS A 127 8.14 -14.01 -13.48
C HIS A 127 8.41 -15.17 -12.52
N GLY A 128 7.62 -15.33 -11.46
CA GLY A 128 7.69 -16.49 -10.55
C GLY A 128 9.07 -16.73 -9.92
N GLY A 129 9.90 -15.69 -9.83
CA GLY A 129 11.27 -15.82 -9.33
C GLY A 129 12.31 -16.36 -10.33
N ALA A 130 11.98 -16.48 -11.63
CA ALA A 130 12.88 -16.98 -12.68
C ALA A 130 14.06 -16.04 -13.04
N TYR A 131 14.28 -14.99 -12.25
CA TYR A 131 15.38 -14.05 -12.47
C TYR A 131 16.71 -14.64 -12.06
N GLY A 132 17.69 -14.55 -12.96
CA GLY A 132 19.10 -14.70 -12.60
C GLY A 132 19.54 -13.59 -11.62
N PRO A 133 20.62 -13.78 -10.84
CA PRO A 133 21.08 -12.81 -9.84
C PRO A 133 21.33 -11.40 -10.39
N VAL A 134 21.80 -11.29 -11.64
CA VAL A 134 22.08 -10.01 -12.32
C VAL A 134 20.79 -9.22 -12.57
N GLU A 135 19.75 -9.89 -13.07
CA GLU A 135 18.47 -9.24 -13.39
C GLU A 135 17.71 -8.86 -12.12
N ARG A 136 17.74 -9.72 -11.10
CA ARG A 136 17.23 -9.37 -9.76
C ARG A 136 17.89 -8.09 -9.26
N ARG A 137 19.22 -8.02 -9.29
CA ARG A 137 19.96 -6.85 -8.82
C ARG A 137 19.63 -5.58 -9.63
N ALA A 138 19.47 -5.70 -10.94
CA ALA A 138 19.08 -4.57 -11.78
C ALA A 138 17.68 -4.04 -11.43
N ASN A 139 16.73 -4.94 -11.13
CA ASN A 139 15.38 -4.56 -10.72
C ASN A 139 15.36 -3.92 -9.31
N GLU A 140 16.18 -4.42 -8.37
CA GLU A 140 16.34 -3.81 -7.05
C GLU A 140 16.85 -2.36 -7.16
N ILE A 141 17.90 -2.14 -7.96
CA ILE A 141 18.48 -0.81 -8.18
C ILE A 141 17.42 0.13 -8.79
N ARG A 142 16.72 -0.34 -9.84
CA ARG A 142 15.65 0.44 -10.49
C ARG A 142 14.57 0.86 -9.48
N LEU A 143 14.10 -0.06 -8.64
CA LEU A 143 13.09 0.26 -7.63
C LEU A 143 13.60 1.31 -6.63
N VAL A 144 14.83 1.16 -6.14
CA VAL A 144 15.41 2.14 -5.20
C VAL A 144 15.53 3.52 -5.85
N ASP A 145 15.94 3.60 -7.11
CA ASP A 145 16.06 4.87 -7.83
C ASP A 145 14.71 5.52 -8.09
N GLU A 146 13.69 4.76 -8.49
CA GLU A 146 12.32 5.26 -8.68
C GLU A 146 11.71 5.76 -7.36
N LEU A 147 11.95 5.05 -6.24
CA LEU A 147 11.52 5.49 -4.91
C LEU A 147 12.21 6.81 -4.51
N ARG A 148 13.53 6.92 -4.71
CA ARG A 148 14.28 8.16 -4.46
C ARG A 148 13.77 9.30 -5.31
N GLN A 149 13.45 9.05 -6.57
CA GLN A 149 12.88 10.04 -7.47
C GLN A 149 11.51 10.50 -6.97
N ALA A 150 10.62 9.57 -6.58
CA ALA A 150 9.30 9.89 -6.03
C ALA A 150 9.40 10.76 -4.77
N VAL A 151 10.36 10.47 -3.87
CA VAL A 151 10.64 11.31 -2.69
C VAL A 151 11.16 12.69 -3.12
N THR A 152 12.12 12.73 -4.02
CA THR A 152 12.78 13.97 -4.47
C THR A 152 11.80 14.93 -5.15
N THR A 153 10.98 14.43 -6.07
CA THR A 153 9.97 15.23 -6.78
C THR A 153 8.95 15.87 -5.82
N ARG A 154 8.70 15.22 -4.68
CA ARG A 154 7.77 15.70 -3.64
C ARG A 154 8.47 16.18 -2.39
N LYS A 155 9.76 16.53 -2.47
CA LYS A 155 10.57 16.96 -1.33
C LYS A 155 9.91 18.01 -0.43
N PRO A 156 9.24 19.06 -0.95
CA PRO A 156 8.56 20.04 -0.08
C PRO A 156 7.49 19.44 0.82
N VAL A 157 6.76 18.43 0.33
CA VAL A 157 5.74 17.72 1.12
C VAL A 157 6.39 16.87 2.20
N TRP A 158 7.46 16.14 1.86
CA TRP A 158 8.18 15.31 2.81
C TRP A 158 8.85 16.12 3.92
N VAL A 159 9.35 17.32 3.62
CA VAL A 159 9.95 18.21 4.62
C VAL A 159 8.88 18.86 5.49
N ARG A 160 7.78 19.36 4.90
CA ARG A 160 6.76 20.11 5.65
C ARG A 160 5.77 19.20 6.39
N PHE A 161 5.42 18.05 5.81
CA PHE A 161 4.36 17.14 6.26
C PHE A 161 4.89 15.70 6.46
N GLY A 162 6.20 15.54 6.66
CA GLY A 162 6.87 14.24 6.74
C GLY A 162 6.26 13.30 7.80
N GLY A 163 5.98 13.79 8.99
CA GLY A 163 5.34 13.00 10.05
C GLY A 163 3.98 12.43 9.64
N GLN A 164 3.15 13.23 8.96
CA GLN A 164 1.84 12.78 8.45
C GLN A 164 2.00 11.72 7.35
N ALA A 165 2.92 11.94 6.41
CA ALA A 165 3.21 11.00 5.33
C ALA A 165 3.75 9.67 5.86
N LEU A 166 4.67 9.71 6.83
CA LEU A 166 5.21 8.51 7.50
C LEU A 166 4.13 7.75 8.28
N ARG A 167 3.22 8.46 8.95
CA ARG A 167 2.05 7.85 9.60
C ARG A 167 1.17 7.11 8.58
N PHE A 168 0.95 7.67 7.41
CA PHE A 168 0.20 7.00 6.35
C PHE A 168 0.96 5.79 5.78
N VAL A 169 2.28 5.89 5.58
CA VAL A 169 3.10 4.71 5.20
C VAL A 169 2.96 3.60 6.24
N ALA A 170 2.96 3.92 7.53
CA ALA A 170 2.83 2.94 8.61
C ALA A 170 1.49 2.21 8.64
N THR A 171 0.42 2.77 8.06
CA THR A 171 -0.89 2.11 7.93
C THR A 171 -1.05 1.36 6.60
N THR A 172 0.00 1.29 5.79
CA THR A 172 0.06 0.51 4.54
C THR A 172 0.95 -0.72 4.69
N VAL A 173 1.04 -1.55 3.64
CA VAL A 173 2.02 -2.65 3.59
C VAL A 173 3.24 -2.33 2.72
N LEU A 174 3.40 -1.07 2.28
CA LEU A 174 4.52 -0.63 1.45
C LEU A 174 5.89 -0.97 2.05
N THR A 175 6.08 -0.78 3.36
CA THR A 175 7.34 -1.14 4.03
C THR A 175 7.65 -2.63 3.88
N GLN A 176 6.63 -3.48 4.05
CA GLN A 176 6.78 -4.94 3.94
C GLN A 176 7.06 -5.36 2.49
N LEU A 177 6.38 -4.74 1.52
CA LEU A 177 6.63 -4.98 0.10
C LEU A 177 8.06 -4.59 -0.29
N VAL A 178 8.51 -3.40 0.07
CA VAL A 178 9.87 -2.94 -0.27
C VAL A 178 10.92 -3.80 0.42
N ASP A 179 10.73 -4.16 1.69
CA ASP A 179 11.67 -5.04 2.40
C ASP A 179 11.77 -6.43 1.74
N GLN A 180 10.64 -7.02 1.30
CA GLN A 180 10.68 -8.27 0.54
C GLN A 180 11.33 -8.14 -0.84
N LEU A 181 11.24 -6.96 -1.47
CA LEU A 181 11.77 -6.74 -2.83
C LEU A 181 13.26 -6.39 -2.84
N VAL A 182 13.76 -5.62 -1.87
CA VAL A 182 15.14 -5.09 -1.86
C VAL A 182 15.89 -5.24 -0.54
N GLY A 183 15.25 -5.79 0.51
CA GLY A 183 15.87 -6.01 1.83
C GLY A 183 16.16 -4.73 2.63
N ILE A 184 15.49 -3.62 2.29
CA ILE A 184 15.66 -2.33 2.97
C ILE A 184 14.28 -1.72 3.20
N PRO A 185 13.95 -1.27 4.42
CA PRO A 185 12.68 -0.57 4.69
C PRO A 185 12.53 0.72 3.87
N ILE A 186 11.33 0.96 3.35
CA ILE A 186 11.04 2.19 2.58
C ILE A 186 11.35 3.47 3.38
N THR A 187 11.20 3.45 4.70
CA THR A 187 11.49 4.57 5.59
C THR A 187 12.98 4.97 5.57
N ASP A 188 13.88 4.01 5.39
CA ASP A 188 15.32 4.28 5.29
C ASP A 188 15.70 4.86 3.93
N ILE A 189 15.00 4.45 2.86
CA ILE A 189 15.13 5.07 1.54
C ILE A 189 14.65 6.53 1.60
N ILE A 190 13.50 6.79 2.23
CA ILE A 190 13.00 8.17 2.43
C ILE A 190 14.01 9.00 3.23
N ARG A 191 14.44 8.50 4.40
CA ARG A 191 15.38 9.20 5.27
C ARG A 191 16.72 9.49 4.58
N SER A 192 17.27 8.51 3.86
CA SER A 192 18.54 8.70 3.14
C SER A 192 18.42 9.72 2.01
N THR A 193 17.29 9.75 1.30
CA THR A 193 17.01 10.73 0.23
C THR A 193 16.88 12.16 0.77
N LEU A 194 16.34 12.30 1.98
CA LEU A 194 16.10 13.60 2.61
C LEU A 194 17.28 14.09 3.48
N ARG A 195 18.38 13.31 3.59
CA ARG A 195 19.57 13.76 4.32
C ARG A 195 20.04 15.11 3.78
N GLY A 196 20.21 16.09 4.68
CA GLY A 196 20.60 17.46 4.36
C GLY A 196 19.44 18.42 4.08
N ALA A 197 18.19 17.99 4.18
CA ALA A 197 17.00 18.84 3.99
C ALA A 197 16.41 19.43 5.30
N GLY A 198 17.12 19.31 6.43
CA GLY A 198 16.58 19.55 7.78
C GLY A 198 16.05 18.27 8.40
N GLU A 199 16.10 18.15 9.74
CA GLU A 199 15.60 16.97 10.46
C GLU A 199 14.15 16.70 10.08
N LEU A 200 13.84 15.44 9.75
CA LEU A 200 12.46 14.97 9.78
C LEU A 200 12.02 15.12 11.24
N SER A 201 11.16 16.11 11.51
CA SER A 201 10.43 16.15 12.77
C SER A 201 9.54 14.90 12.82
N LEU A 202 10.06 13.88 13.50
CA LEU A 202 9.33 12.67 13.88
C LEU A 202 8.32 13.03 14.98
#